data_AF-A0A7X7JQK1-F1
#
_entry.id   AF-A0A7X7JQK1-F1
#
_cell.length_a   1.000
_cell.length_b   1.000
_cell.length_c   1.000
_cell.angle_alpha   90.00
_cell.angle_beta   90.00
_cell.angle_gamma   90.00
#
_symmetry.space_group_name_H-M   'P 1'
#
loop_
_entity.id
_entity.type
_entity.pdbx_description
1 polymer ?
#
loop_
_entity_poly.entity_id
_entity_poly.type
_entity_poly.pdbx_seq_one_letter_code
_entity_poly.pdbx_strand_id
1 'polypeptide(L)'
;MKKALTMDPRDNVATALAALEAGDDVEVLSHTRELVRHVTSNQALPLGHKIAIAAIASGNDVVKYGAKIGRASRNIEVGDYVHIHNVASDRMPLTENMLGHTR
;
A
#
# COMPACT_ATOMS: atom_id res chain seq x y z
N MET A 1 4.06 -0.35 18.61
CA MET A 1 4.43 -0.26 17.19
C MET A 1 3.41 -1.00 16.35
N LYS A 2 2.94 -0.38 15.27
CA LYS A 2 1.99 -1.01 14.34
C LYS A 2 2.78 -1.89 13.38
N LYS A 3 2.10 -2.80 12.69
CA LYS A 3 2.73 -3.79 11.81
C LYS A 3 2.06 -3.83 10.45
N ALA A 4 2.86 -4.10 9.42
CA ALA A 4 2.40 -4.42 8.09
C ALA A 4 3.14 -5.66 7.56
N LEU A 5 2.52 -6.38 6.62
CA LEU A 5 3.08 -7.60 6.04
C LEU A 5 3.35 -7.44 4.55
N THR A 6 4.56 -7.77 4.13
CA THR A 6 4.97 -7.95 2.73
C THR A 6 5.23 -9.44 2.46
N MET A 7 4.93 -9.91 1.24
CA MET A 7 4.97 -11.34 0.91
C MET A 7 6.08 -11.70 -0.06
N ASP A 8 6.57 -10.74 -0.84
CA ASP A 8 7.64 -10.97 -1.82
C ASP A 8 8.62 -9.79 -1.77
N PRO A 9 9.94 -10.02 -1.93
CA PRO A 9 10.93 -8.95 -1.97
C PRO A 9 10.71 -7.90 -3.06
N ARG A 10 9.93 -8.21 -4.09
CA ARG A 10 9.56 -7.29 -5.18
C ARG A 10 8.36 -6.40 -4.85
N ASP A 11 7.68 -6.64 -3.73
CA ASP A 11 6.53 -5.84 -3.33
C ASP A 11 6.94 -4.40 -3.03
N ASN A 12 6.16 -3.43 -3.54
CA ASN A 12 6.31 -2.01 -3.20
C ASN A 12 5.20 -1.50 -2.29
N VAL A 13 4.32 -2.40 -1.83
CA VAL A 13 3.28 -2.16 -0.83
C VAL A 13 3.24 -3.27 0.20
N ALA A 14 2.80 -2.97 1.41
CA ALA A 14 2.54 -3.95 2.48
C ALA A 14 1.09 -3.85 2.97
N THR A 15 0.57 -4.91 3.57
CA THR A 15 -0.79 -4.96 4.14
C THR A 15 -0.75 -4.58 5.60
N ALA A 16 -1.46 -3.54 6.02
CA ALA A 16 -1.55 -3.15 7.42
C ALA A 16 -2.26 -4.22 8.27
N LEU A 17 -1.68 -4.56 9.43
CA LEU A 17 -2.21 -5.54 10.39
C LEU A 17 -2.99 -4.88 11.54
N ALA A 18 -3.20 -3.56 11.46
CA ALA A 18 -4.08 -2.77 12.31
C ALA A 18 -4.52 -1.53 11.51
N ALA A 19 -5.56 -0.83 11.97
CA ALA A 19 -5.80 0.53 11.52
C ALA A 19 -4.61 1.43 11.92
N LEU A 20 -4.23 2.32 11.01
CA LEU A 20 -3.12 3.27 11.18
C LEU A 20 -3.66 4.69 11.19
N GLU A 21 -2.96 5.57 11.92
CA GLU A 21 -3.13 7.02 11.89
C GLU A 21 -1.91 7.70 11.26
N ALA A 22 -2.02 8.98 10.93
CA ALA A 22 -0.86 9.76 10.48
C ALA A 22 0.20 9.83 11.58
N GLY A 23 1.46 9.58 11.23
CA GLY A 23 2.59 9.57 12.15
C GLY A 23 2.83 8.23 12.86
N ASP A 24 1.96 7.23 12.70
CA ASP A 24 2.22 5.89 13.23
C ASP A 24 3.52 5.31 12.65
N ASP A 25 4.38 4.77 13.51
CA ASP A 25 5.52 3.95 13.10
C ASP A 25 5.09 2.49 12.87
N VAL A 26 5.40 2.02 11.67
CA VAL A 26 4.98 0.73 11.12
C VAL A 26 6.20 -0.14 10.84
N GLU A 27 6.29 -1.26 11.57
CA GLU A 27 7.22 -2.34 11.24
C GLU A 27 6.67 -3.13 10.05
N VAL A 28 7.40 -3.10 8.93
CA VAL A 28 7.09 -3.94 7.77
C VAL A 28 7.83 -5.27 7.94
N LEU A 29 7.05 -6.34 8.09
CA LEU A 29 7.56 -7.70 8.28
C LEU A 29 7.43 -8.51 6.99
N SER A 30 8.37 -9.40 6.74
CA SER A 30 8.29 -10.42 5.69
C SER A 30 7.29 -11.52 6.07
N HIS A 31 6.97 -12.41 5.13
CA HIS A 31 6.15 -13.60 5.40
C HIS A 31 6.78 -14.57 6.43
N THR A 32 8.10 -14.49 6.65
CA THR A 32 8.84 -15.23 7.69
C THR A 32 8.88 -14.49 9.04
N ARG A 33 8.22 -13.32 9.15
CA ARG A 33 8.21 -12.42 10.31
C ARG A 33 9.53 -11.72 10.60
N GLU A 34 10.42 -11.64 9.62
CA GLU A 34 11.65 -10.86 9.72
C GLU A 34 11.34 -9.39 9.46
N LEU A 35 11.96 -8.49 10.22
CA LEU A 35 11.84 -7.06 10.01
C LEU A 35 12.52 -6.68 8.69
N VAL A 36 11.75 -6.15 7.75
CA VAL A 36 12.25 -5.68 6.44
C VAL A 36 12.63 -4.21 6.52
N ARG A 37 11.75 -3.38 7.11
CA ARG A 37 11.98 -1.93 7.29
C ARG A 37 10.97 -1.29 8.23
N HIS A 38 11.26 -0.05 8.63
CA HIS A 38 10.29 0.86 9.24
C HIS A 38 9.71 1.81 8.19
N VAL A 39 8.43 2.15 8.36
CA VAL A 39 7.69 3.12 7.54
C VAL A 39 6.82 3.96 8.48
N THR A 40 6.84 5.28 8.30
CA THR A 40 5.88 6.18 8.96
C THR A 40 4.64 6.32 8.08
N SER A 41 3.45 6.17 8.64
CA SER A 41 2.20 6.37 7.89
C SER A 41 1.93 7.87 7.66
N ASN A 42 1.65 8.28 6.42
CA ASN A 42 1.38 9.69 6.11
C ASN A 42 -0.08 10.10 6.35
N GLN A 43 -0.99 9.13 6.41
CA GLN A 43 -2.42 9.36 6.68
C GLN A 43 -3.06 8.15 7.37
N ALA A 44 -4.30 8.31 7.79
CA ALA A 44 -5.09 7.20 8.29
C ALA A 44 -5.37 6.18 7.18
N LEU A 45 -5.32 4.88 7.52
CA LEU A 45 -5.80 3.82 6.65
C LEU A 45 -6.34 2.62 7.43
N PRO A 46 -7.38 1.91 6.92
CA PRO A 46 -8.00 0.80 7.64
C PRO A 46 -7.11 -0.45 7.77
N LEU A 47 -7.47 -1.32 8.71
CA LEU A 47 -6.91 -2.69 8.78
C LEU A 47 -7.07 -3.41 7.44
N GLY A 48 -6.03 -4.13 7.00
CA GLY A 48 -6.06 -4.91 5.76
C GLY A 48 -5.82 -4.09 4.49
N HIS A 49 -5.74 -2.76 4.61
CA HIS A 49 -5.42 -1.89 3.49
C HIS A 49 -3.92 -1.81 3.25
N LYS A 50 -3.53 -1.25 2.10
CA LYS A 50 -2.15 -1.23 1.66
C LYS A 50 -1.47 0.07 2.06
N ILE A 51 -0.28 -0.02 2.63
CA ILE A 51 0.64 1.10 2.83
C ILE A 51 1.81 0.96 1.85
N ALA A 52 2.27 2.06 1.27
CA ALA A 52 3.42 2.07 0.39
C ALA A 52 4.72 1.85 1.18
N ILE A 53 5.54 0.91 0.73
CA ILE A 53 6.85 0.62 1.35
C ILE A 53 8.01 1.02 0.45
N ALA A 54 7.73 1.61 -0.71
CA ALA A 54 8.67 2.27 -1.62
C ALA A 54 7.91 3.41 -2.32
N ALA A 55 8.64 4.42 -2.81
CA ALA A 55 8.03 5.46 -3.65
C ALA A 55 7.62 4.85 -5.01
N ILE A 56 6.44 5.20 -5.50
CA ILE A 56 5.88 4.72 -6.77
C ILE A 56 5.45 5.94 -7.59
N ALA A 57 6.20 6.24 -8.65
CA ALA A 57 5.87 7.33 -9.55
C ALA A 57 4.56 7.04 -10.31
N SER A 58 3.84 8.08 -10.71
CA SER A 58 2.67 7.95 -11.58
C SER A 58 2.99 7.12 -12.83
N GLY A 59 2.10 6.19 -13.18
CA GLY A 59 2.27 5.25 -14.29
C GLY A 59 3.13 4.02 -13.96
N ASN A 60 3.88 4.00 -12.85
CA ASN A 60 4.65 2.82 -12.47
C ASN A 60 3.76 1.74 -11.84
N ASP A 61 4.27 0.51 -11.88
CA ASP A 61 3.56 -0.66 -11.39
C ASP A 61 3.42 -0.65 -9.86
N VAL A 62 2.23 -0.96 -9.38
CA VAL A 62 2.00 -1.34 -7.98
C VAL A 62 2.11 -2.87 -7.91
N VAL A 63 3.01 -3.38 -7.08
CA VAL A 63 3.41 -4.78 -7.01
C VAL A 63 3.08 -5.33 -5.62
N LYS A 64 2.31 -6.42 -5.59
CA LYS A 64 1.96 -7.16 -4.37
C LYS A 64 1.97 -8.65 -4.65
N TYR A 65 2.48 -9.45 -3.71
CA TYR A 65 2.69 -10.89 -3.90
C TYR A 65 3.63 -11.20 -5.09
N GLY A 66 4.59 -10.31 -5.37
CA GLY A 66 5.51 -10.44 -6.50
C GLY A 66 4.85 -10.24 -7.87
N ALA A 67 3.59 -9.79 -7.91
CA ALA A 67 2.81 -9.60 -9.13
C ALA A 67 2.33 -8.14 -9.24
N LYS A 68 2.31 -7.64 -10.48
CA LYS A 68 1.66 -6.37 -10.79
C LYS A 68 0.16 -6.46 -10.54
N ILE A 69 -0.35 -5.58 -9.67
CA ILE A 69 -1.78 -5.49 -9.34
C ILE A 69 -2.46 -4.24 -9.95
N GLY A 70 -1.68 -3.33 -10.53
CA GLY A 70 -2.17 -2.11 -11.17
C GLY A 70 -1.03 -1.14 -11.45
N ARG A 71 -1.36 0.09 -11.82
CA ARG A 71 -0.43 1.21 -11.93
C ARG A 71 -0.82 2.35 -11.01
N ALA A 72 0.14 3.08 -10.49
CA ALA A 72 -0.14 4.29 -9.74
C ALA A 72 -0.77 5.34 -10.67
N SER A 73 -1.92 5.92 -10.28
CA SER A 73 -2.58 6.98 -11.06
C SER A 73 -2.04 8.38 -10.75
N ARG A 74 -1.23 8.48 -9.70
CA ARG A 74 -0.46 9.66 -9.28
C ARG A 74 0.79 9.19 -8.54
N ASN A 75 1.68 10.09 -8.17
CA ASN A 75 2.81 9.74 -7.31
C ASN A 75 2.31 9.25 -5.95
N ILE A 76 2.96 8.21 -5.43
CA ILE A 76 2.71 7.59 -4.13
C ILE A 76 4.04 7.60 -3.38
N GLU A 77 4.11 8.30 -2.26
CA GLU A 77 5.30 8.37 -1.42
C GLU A 77 5.37 7.16 -0.46
N VAL A 78 6.56 6.89 0.09
CA VAL A 78 6.69 5.88 1.16
C VAL A 78 5.78 6.28 2.33
N GLY A 79 5.01 5.33 2.86
CA GLY A 79 4.04 5.60 3.93
C GLY A 79 2.64 5.96 3.45
N ASP A 80 2.44 6.08 2.14
CA ASP A 80 1.14 6.45 1.62
C ASP A 80 0.10 5.34 1.66
N TYR A 81 -1.17 5.71 1.85
CA TYR A 81 -2.30 4.80 1.72
C TYR A 81 -2.53 4.46 0.24
N VAL A 82 -2.38 3.18 -0.10
CA VAL A 82 -2.52 2.68 -1.49
C VAL A 82 -3.86 1.97 -1.69
N HIS A 83 -4.74 2.58 -2.49
CA HIS A 83 -6.07 2.06 -2.81
C HIS A 83 -6.54 2.49 -4.20
N ILE A 84 -7.77 2.15 -4.56
CA ILE A 84 -8.37 2.48 -5.86
C ILE A 84 -8.36 3.99 -6.20
N HIS A 85 -8.24 4.88 -5.23
CA HIS A 85 -8.17 6.33 -5.48
C HIS A 85 -6.81 6.77 -6.05
N ASN A 86 -5.75 5.96 -5.87
CA ASN A 86 -4.40 6.23 -6.40
C ASN A 86 -3.81 5.05 -7.18
N VAL A 87 -4.59 3.99 -7.42
CA VAL A 87 -4.20 2.83 -8.24
C VAL A 87 -5.25 2.58 -9.31
N ALA A 88 -4.81 2.62 -10.57
CA ALA A 88 -5.59 2.20 -11.72
C ALA A 88 -5.40 0.70 -11.98
N SER A 89 -6.50 0.02 -12.29
CA SER A 89 -6.47 -1.38 -12.75
C SER A 89 -6.24 -1.44 -14.24
N ASP A 90 -5.33 -2.32 -14.67
CA ASP A 90 -5.05 -2.58 -16.09
C ASP A 90 -6.08 -3.52 -16.74
N ARG A 91 -6.92 -4.17 -15.92
CA ARG A 91 -7.84 -5.22 -16.37
C ARG A 91 -9.28 -4.76 -16.50
N MET A 92 -9.67 -3.78 -15.69
CA MET A 92 -11.05 -3.31 -15.63
C MET A 92 -11.07 -1.82 -15.24
N PRO A 93 -11.85 -0.97 -15.93
CA PRO A 93 -12.04 0.40 -15.49
C PRO A 93 -12.73 0.42 -14.12
N LEU A 94 -12.22 1.25 -13.22
CA LEU A 94 -12.86 1.51 -11.94
C LEU A 94 -14.11 2.36 -12.19
N THR A 95 -15.25 1.97 -11.62
CA THR A 95 -16.50 2.73 -11.75
C THR A 95 -16.62 3.77 -10.63
N GLU A 96 -17.43 4.81 -10.86
CA GLU A 96 -17.66 5.88 -9.86
C GLU A 96 -18.11 5.34 -8.50
N ASN A 97 -18.95 4.29 -8.49
CA ASN A 97 -19.41 3.65 -7.26
C ASN A 97 -18.27 3.02 -6.44
N MET A 98 -17.22 2.53 -7.09
CA MET A 98 -16.08 1.96 -6.39
C MET A 98 -15.26 3.04 -5.69
N LEU A 99 -15.15 4.24 -6.28
CA LEU A 99 -14.43 5.39 -5.69
C LEU A 99 -15.10 5.94 -4.42
N GLY A 100 -16.34 5.54 -4.11
CA GLY A 100 -17.05 5.94 -2.88
C GLY A 100 -16.54 5.26 -1.60
N HIS A 101 -15.82 4.13 -1.70
CA HIS A 101 -15.34 3.35 -0.54
C HIS A 101 -14.00 3.83 0.04
N THR A 102 -13.56 5.05 -0.28
CA THR A 102 -12.29 5.62 0.16
C THR A 102 -12.40 6.69 1.25
N ARG A 103 -13.54 6.78 1.94
CA ARG A 103 -13.72 7.63 3.12
C ARG A 103 -13.58 6.82 4.40
#